data_AF-A0A0D3H2Q8-F1
#
_entry.id   AF-A0A0D3H2Q8-F1
#
_cell.length_a   1.000
_cell.length_b   1.000
_cell.length_c   1.000
_cell.angle_alpha   90.00
_cell.angle_beta   90.00
_cell.angle_gamma   90.00
#
_symmetry.space_group_name_H-M   'P 1'
#
loop_
_entity.id
_entity.type
_entity.pdbx_description
1 polymer ?
#
loop_
_entity_poly.entity_id
_entity_poly.type
_entity_poly.pdbx_seq_one_letter_code
_entity_poly.pdbx_strand_id
1 'polypeptide(L)'
;MASLYAPRLTRWRVATSGGGVVRDCVEYDGKPLFFRREDCRRLVPDDEEDARECLEIAGEVFPLMEERMVPAALHGGGGVREAARCVEYVDDDRAVLLLTVTPTTEGKEKEVVVVDGGGYYDPDSGTVEHVVDVEGAREAYVLLVSVREALNRIVRIKRLN
;
A
#
# COMPACT_ATOMS: atom_id res chain seq x y z
N MET A 1 -14.58 8.49 12.79
CA MET A 1 -14.37 8.26 11.36
C MET A 1 -12.90 8.49 11.08
N ALA A 2 -12.19 7.55 10.44
CA ALA A 2 -10.85 7.85 9.93
C ALA A 2 -11.02 8.84 8.76
N SER A 3 -10.23 9.91 8.76
CA SER A 3 -10.27 10.90 7.67
C SER A 3 -9.90 10.22 6.35
N LEU A 4 -10.51 10.64 5.23
CA LEU A 4 -10.11 10.18 3.89
C LEU A 4 -8.63 10.51 3.58
N TYR A 5 -8.14 11.57 4.22
CA TYR A 5 -6.76 12.02 4.19
C TYR A 5 -5.87 11.37 5.27
N ALA A 6 -6.44 10.46 6.08
CA ALA A 6 -5.66 9.68 7.01
C ALA A 6 -4.70 8.79 6.21
N PRO A 7 -3.42 8.74 6.60
CA PRO A 7 -2.49 7.82 5.98
C PRO A 7 -2.96 6.38 6.14
N ARG A 8 -2.79 5.60 5.08
CA ARG A 8 -3.12 4.17 5.04
C ARG A 8 -1.82 3.37 5.10
N LEU A 9 -1.79 2.35 5.93
CA LEU A 9 -0.60 1.51 6.14
C LEU A 9 -0.73 0.21 5.34
N THR A 10 0.36 -0.22 4.73
CA THR A 10 0.40 -1.51 4.05
C THR A 10 0.63 -2.63 5.07
N ARG A 11 -0.33 -3.55 5.19
CA ARG A 11 -0.18 -4.80 5.93
C ARG A 11 0.53 -5.83 5.04
N TRP A 12 1.57 -6.46 5.59
CA TRP A 12 2.17 -7.65 5.00
C TRP A 12 2.42 -8.71 6.07
N ARG A 13 2.66 -9.94 5.60
CA ARG A 13 2.90 -11.09 6.45
C ARG A 13 4.38 -11.46 6.50
N VAL A 14 4.89 -11.70 7.70
CA VAL A 14 6.26 -12.15 7.93
C VAL A 14 6.24 -13.48 8.65
N ALA A 15 6.95 -14.46 8.09
CA ALA A 15 7.24 -15.70 8.79
C ALA A 15 8.29 -15.41 9.88
N THR A 16 7.93 -15.63 11.14
CA THR A 16 8.89 -15.48 12.23
C THR A 16 9.90 -16.62 12.20
N SER A 17 11.19 -16.27 12.28
CA SER A 17 12.28 -17.25 12.33
C SER A 17 12.16 -18.10 13.60
N GLY A 18 11.91 -19.41 13.45
CA GLY A 18 11.94 -20.39 14.54
C GLY A 18 10.62 -21.11 14.86
N GLY A 19 9.52 -20.86 14.14
CA GLY A 19 8.26 -21.56 14.47
C GLY A 19 7.16 -21.59 13.42
N GLY A 20 7.41 -21.09 12.19
CA GLY A 20 6.40 -21.08 11.12
C GLY A 20 5.20 -20.18 11.38
N VAL A 21 5.18 -19.45 12.51
CA VAL A 21 4.11 -18.51 12.83
C VAL A 21 4.23 -17.31 11.91
N VAL A 22 3.23 -17.14 11.07
CA VAL A 22 3.04 -15.97 10.22
C VAL A 22 2.38 -14.89 11.06
N ARG A 23 3.01 -13.72 11.14
CA ARG A 23 2.45 -12.53 11.80
C ARG A 23 2.19 -11.44 10.78
N ASP A 24 1.10 -10.72 11.00
CA ASP A 24 0.82 -9.48 10.29
C ASP A 24 1.70 -8.37 10.88
N CYS A 25 2.19 -7.49 10.00
CA CYS A 25 2.89 -6.29 10.40
C CYS A 25 2.67 -5.16 9.40
N VAL A 26 2.88 -3.94 9.91
CA VAL A 26 2.94 -2.69 9.16
C VAL A 26 4.28 -2.01 9.45
N GLU A 27 4.64 -1.01 8.66
CA GLU A 27 5.72 -0.10 9.02
C GLU A 27 5.12 1.12 9.70
N TYR A 28 5.68 1.50 10.84
CA TYR A 28 5.32 2.71 11.55
C TYR A 28 6.59 3.31 12.15
N ASP A 29 6.84 4.59 11.90
CA ASP A 29 8.02 5.31 12.39
C ASP A 29 9.34 4.59 12.04
N GLY A 30 9.44 4.14 10.78
CA GLY A 30 10.61 3.44 10.25
C GLY A 30 10.85 2.03 10.78
N LYS A 31 9.92 1.47 11.57
CA LYS A 31 10.08 0.15 12.22
C LYS A 31 8.91 -0.79 11.90
N PRO A 32 9.16 -2.11 11.81
CA PRO A 32 8.08 -3.07 11.70
C PRO A 32 7.34 -3.17 13.04
N LEU A 33 6.02 -2.97 12.99
CA LEU A 33 5.12 -3.17 14.11
C LEU A 33 4.29 -4.43 13.83
N PHE A 34 4.50 -5.46 14.66
CA PHE A 34 3.76 -6.72 14.57
C PHE A 34 2.49 -6.63 15.41
N PHE A 35 1.38 -7.11 14.86
CA PHE A 35 0.09 -7.14 15.53
C PHE A 35 -0.62 -8.45 15.19
N ARG A 36 -1.68 -8.74 15.95
CA ARG A 36 -2.59 -9.83 15.66
C ARG A 36 -3.86 -9.30 15.04
N ARG A 37 -4.63 -10.19 14.42
CA ARG A 37 -5.91 -9.82 13.82
C ARG A 37 -6.89 -9.23 14.84
N GLU A 38 -6.81 -9.66 16.10
CA GLU A 38 -7.67 -9.15 17.18
C GLU A 38 -7.36 -7.69 17.55
N ASP A 39 -6.17 -7.19 17.22
CA ASP A 39 -5.79 -5.79 17.42
C ASP A 39 -6.39 -4.86 16.34
N CYS A 40 -6.91 -5.45 15.25
CA CYS A 40 -7.59 -4.70 14.20
C CYS A 40 -9.05 -4.45 14.57
N ARG A 41 -9.53 -3.24 14.27
CA ARG A 41 -10.96 -2.90 14.31
C ARG A 41 -11.48 -2.64 12.90
N ARG A 42 -12.76 -2.92 12.66
CA ARG A 42 -13.45 -2.45 11.44
C ARG A 42 -14.03 -1.06 11.68
N LEU A 43 -13.97 -0.20 10.68
CA LEU A 43 -14.65 1.09 10.69
C LEU A 43 -16.16 0.86 10.52
N VAL A 44 -16.84 0.64 11.66
CA VAL A 44 -18.31 0.57 11.82
C VAL A 44 -18.95 -0.74 11.29
N PRO A 45 -19.90 -1.34 12.05
CA PRO A 45 -20.67 -2.52 11.63
C PRO A 45 -22.00 -2.24 10.90
N ASP A 46 -22.49 -0.99 10.87
CA ASP A 46 -23.84 -0.65 10.35
C ASP A 46 -23.87 -0.05 8.94
N ASP A 47 -22.75 0.45 8.41
CA ASP A 47 -22.60 0.75 6.99
C ASP A 47 -21.82 -0.41 6.37
N GLU A 48 -22.50 -1.29 5.63
CA GLU A 48 -21.86 -2.37 4.84
C GLU A 48 -20.87 -1.84 3.77
N GLU A 49 -20.69 -0.52 3.70
CA GLU A 49 -20.00 0.18 2.64
C GLU A 49 -18.48 0.37 2.84
N ASP A 50 -17.97 0.40 4.09
CA ASP A 50 -16.53 0.57 4.35
C ASP A 50 -15.96 -0.46 5.35
N ALA A 51 -15.91 -1.73 4.92
CA ALA A 51 -15.48 -2.88 5.72
C ALA A 51 -13.95 -2.95 6.00
N ARG A 52 -13.20 -1.85 5.85
CA ARG A 52 -11.75 -1.86 5.94
C ARG A 52 -11.28 -2.09 7.38
N GLU A 53 -10.33 -3.01 7.52
CA GLU A 53 -9.63 -3.24 8.79
C GLU A 53 -8.71 -2.04 9.07
N CYS A 54 -8.68 -1.59 10.32
CA CYS A 54 -7.87 -0.49 10.80
C CYS A 54 -7.07 -0.92 12.02
N LEU A 55 -5.91 -0.30 12.19
CA LEU A 55 -5.05 -0.48 13.34
C LEU A 55 -4.98 0.83 14.13
N GLU A 56 -5.11 0.76 15.46
CA GLU A 56 -4.85 1.91 16.33
C GLU A 56 -3.39 1.89 16.78
N ILE A 57 -2.66 2.96 16.49
CA ILE A 57 -1.26 3.11 16.88
C ILE A 57 -1.13 4.49 17.55
N ALA A 58 -0.64 4.52 18.78
CA ALA A 58 -0.46 5.76 19.55
C ALA A 58 -1.73 6.65 19.65
N GLY A 59 -2.92 6.06 19.66
CA GLY A 59 -4.21 6.77 19.71
C GLY A 59 -4.72 7.25 18.35
N GLU A 60 -3.97 7.03 17.26
CA GLU A 60 -4.38 7.35 15.90
C GLU A 60 -4.87 6.10 15.15
N VAL A 61 -5.84 6.27 14.26
CA VAL A 61 -6.48 5.18 13.50
C VAL A 61 -5.96 5.16 12.08
N PHE A 62 -5.36 4.04 11.69
CA PHE A 62 -4.81 3.86 10.35
C PHE A 62 -5.59 2.78 9.60
N PRO A 63 -6.21 3.11 8.45
CA PRO A 63 -6.73 2.09 7.55
C PRO A 63 -5.62 1.20 7.02
N LEU A 64 -5.88 -0.10 6.96
CA LEU A 64 -4.95 -1.09 6.43
C LEU A 64 -5.25 -1.39 4.96
N MET A 65 -4.19 -1.55 4.18
CA MET A 65 -4.23 -2.06 2.81
C MET A 65 -3.43 -3.36 2.73
N GLU A 66 -3.86 -4.31 1.92
CA GLU A 66 -3.12 -5.56 1.74
C GLU A 66 -2.01 -5.43 0.72
N GLU A 67 -0.83 -5.92 1.06
CA GLU A 67 0.14 -6.36 0.07
C GLU A 67 -0.31 -7.69 -0.54
N ARG A 68 -0.34 -7.77 -1.87
CA ARG A 68 -0.58 -9.01 -2.62
C ARG A 68 0.48 -9.24 -3.67
N MET A 69 0.78 -10.51 -3.94
CA MET A 69 1.57 -10.89 -5.10
C MET A 69 0.63 -11.02 -6.30
N VAL A 70 0.80 -10.17 -7.31
CA VAL A 70 0.08 -10.30 -8.58
C VAL A 70 0.96 -11.14 -9.51
N PRO A 71 0.45 -12.29 -10.02
CA PRO A 71 1.20 -13.06 -11.00
C PRO A 71 1.40 -12.21 -12.24
N ALA A 72 2.59 -12.28 -12.84
CA ALA A 72 2.83 -11.68 -14.14
C ALA A 72 1.86 -12.30 -15.15
N ALA A 73 0.82 -11.56 -15.54
CA ALA A 73 -0.06 -12.02 -16.60
C ALA A 73 0.79 -12.20 -17.87
N LEU A 74 0.71 -13.40 -18.45
CA LEU A 74 1.24 -13.78 -19.77
C LEU A 74 0.59 -12.91 -20.86
N HIS A 75 0.94 -11.62 -20.96
CA HIS A 75 0.62 -10.84 -22.15
C HIS A 75 1.57 -11.32 -23.24
N GLY A 76 0.98 -11.78 -24.36
CA GLY A 76 1.60 -12.58 -25.42
C GLY A 76 2.84 -11.97 -26.07
N GLY A 77 3.97 -12.03 -25.38
CA GLY A 77 5.24 -11.48 -25.80
C GLY A 77 6.39 -11.97 -24.94
N GLY A 78 6.58 -13.30 -24.85
CA GLY A 78 7.88 -13.98 -24.65
C GLY A 78 8.81 -13.58 -23.50
N GLY A 79 8.39 -12.73 -22.56
CA GLY A 79 9.19 -12.32 -21.41
C GLY A 79 8.62 -12.90 -20.13
N VAL A 80 9.45 -13.63 -19.38
CA VAL A 80 9.14 -14.00 -17.99
C VAL A 80 9.18 -12.71 -17.16
N ARG A 81 8.02 -12.08 -16.93
CA ARG A 81 7.91 -11.05 -15.90
C ARG A 81 7.80 -11.77 -14.55
N GLU A 82 8.58 -11.33 -13.56
CA GLU A 82 8.46 -11.84 -12.19
C GLU A 82 7.13 -11.40 -11.57
N ALA A 83 6.61 -12.17 -10.61
CA ALA A 83 5.43 -11.76 -9.86
C ALA A 83 5.70 -10.44 -9.12
N ALA A 84 4.79 -9.48 -9.23
CA ALA A 84 4.97 -8.15 -8.66
C ALA A 84 4.25 -8.02 -7.31
N ARG A 85 4.87 -7.30 -6.37
CA ARG A 85 4.24 -6.89 -5.12
C ARG A 85 3.34 -5.68 -5.41
N CYS A 86 2.04 -5.85 -5.22
CA CYS A 86 1.08 -4.77 -5.41
C CYS A 86 0.35 -4.46 -4.11
N VAL A 87 -0.03 -3.20 -3.94
CA VAL A 87 -0.91 -2.72 -2.87
C VAL A 87 -2.19 -2.20 -3.51
N GLU A 88 -3.33 -2.68 -3.01
CA GLU A 88 -4.65 -2.20 -3.43
C GLU A 88 -5.02 -0.92 -2.68
N TYR A 89 -5.09 0.19 -3.41
CA TYR A 89 -5.68 1.43 -2.92
C TYR A 89 -7.11 1.55 -3.45
N VAL A 90 -8.08 1.51 -2.55
CA VAL A 90 -9.50 1.71 -2.91
C VAL A 90 -9.89 3.15 -2.62
N ASP A 91 -10.26 3.89 -3.64
CA ASP A 91 -10.70 5.28 -3.53
C ASP A 91 -12.16 5.39 -3.06
N ASP A 92 -12.63 6.62 -2.89
CA ASP A 92 -13.96 6.95 -2.35
C ASP A 92 -15.10 6.47 -3.25
N ASP A 93 -14.91 6.56 -4.57
CA ASP A 93 -15.84 6.00 -5.56
C ASP A 93 -15.70 4.46 -5.71
N ARG A 94 -14.98 3.81 -4.79
CA ARG A 94 -14.62 2.37 -4.83
C ARG A 94 -13.77 1.97 -6.05
N ALA A 95 -13.19 2.94 -6.74
CA ALA A 95 -12.19 2.67 -7.77
C ALA A 95 -10.97 2.01 -7.12
N VAL A 96 -10.51 0.90 -7.70
CA VAL A 96 -9.35 0.16 -7.20
C VAL A 96 -8.14 0.52 -8.04
N LEU A 97 -7.08 0.96 -7.38
CA LEU A 97 -5.78 1.24 -7.97
C LEU A 97 -4.77 0.22 -7.43
N LEU A 98 -4.05 -0.43 -8.34
CA LEU A 98 -2.95 -1.32 -7.96
C LEU A 98 -1.63 -0.58 -8.07
N LEU A 99 -1.02 -0.32 -6.93
CA LEU A 99 0.28 0.35 -6.85
C LEU A 99 1.38 -0.71 -6.74
N THR A 100 2.41 -0.58 -7.56
CA THR A 100 3.59 -1.46 -7.53
C THR A 100 4.86 -0.63 -7.57
N VAL A 101 5.94 -1.21 -7.08
CA VAL A 101 7.29 -0.66 -7.27
C VAL A 101 7.96 -1.49 -8.36
N THR A 102 8.24 -0.86 -9.50
CA THR A 102 9.01 -1.53 -10.57
C THR A 102 10.27 -0.73 -10.85
N PRO A 103 11.44 -1.40 -10.98
CA PRO A 103 12.61 -0.75 -11.53
C PRO A 103 12.31 -0.31 -12.98
N THR A 104 12.61 0.95 -13.29
CA THR A 104 12.41 1.62 -14.58
C THR A 104 12.60 0.68 -15.78
N THR A 105 11.49 0.21 -16.34
CA THR A 105 11.38 -0.28 -17.71
C THR A 105 10.08 0.30 -18.26
N GLU A 106 10.20 1.17 -19.25
CA GLU A 106 9.06 1.87 -19.87
C GLU A 106 7.93 0.91 -20.21
N GLY A 107 6.72 1.17 -19.72
CA GLY A 107 5.56 0.35 -20.05
C GLY A 107 4.30 0.77 -19.33
N LYS A 108 3.56 1.70 -19.94
CA LYS A 108 2.19 2.04 -19.55
C LYS A 108 1.27 0.82 -19.77
N GLU A 109 0.69 0.28 -18.72
CA GLU A 109 -0.59 -0.42 -18.79
C GLU A 109 -1.49 0.03 -17.64
N LYS A 110 -2.75 0.30 -17.99
CA LYS A 110 -3.71 1.20 -17.31
C LYS A 110 -4.30 0.71 -15.98
N GLU A 111 -3.65 -0.16 -15.25
CA GLU A 111 -4.17 -0.63 -13.93
C GLU A 111 -3.07 -0.73 -12.86
N VAL A 112 -1.80 -0.61 -13.27
CA VAL A 112 -0.63 -0.77 -12.40
C VAL A 112 0.15 0.53 -12.42
N VAL A 113 0.08 1.29 -11.32
CA VAL A 113 0.85 2.53 -11.21
C VAL A 113 2.25 2.20 -10.71
N VAL A 114 3.22 2.50 -11.58
CA VAL A 114 4.65 2.29 -11.37
C VAL A 114 5.23 3.48 -10.61
N VAL A 115 5.73 3.22 -9.40
CA VAL A 115 6.38 4.21 -8.55
C VAL A 115 7.89 4.21 -8.86
N ASP A 116 8.30 4.76 -10.01
CA ASP A 116 9.71 5.03 -10.31
C ASP A 116 9.88 6.28 -11.19
N GLY A 117 9.48 7.41 -10.61
CA GLY A 117 9.80 8.75 -11.09
C GLY A 117 10.10 9.64 -9.90
N GLY A 118 11.33 10.17 -9.83
CA GLY A 118 11.77 11.25 -8.92
C GLY A 118 11.15 11.24 -7.52
N GLY A 119 11.54 10.29 -6.67
CA GLY A 119 11.16 10.28 -5.27
C GLY A 119 12.04 11.20 -4.41
N TYR A 120 11.49 11.70 -3.31
CA TYR A 120 12.24 12.43 -2.28
C TYR A 120 12.55 11.51 -1.11
N TYR A 121 13.81 11.45 -0.67
CA TYR A 121 14.18 10.66 0.50
C TYR A 121 13.76 11.37 1.79
N ASP A 122 12.90 10.72 2.57
CA ASP A 122 12.55 11.15 3.91
C ASP A 122 13.50 10.51 4.93
N PRO A 123 14.42 11.27 5.57
CA PRO A 123 15.39 10.73 6.52
C PRO A 123 14.75 10.28 7.83
N ASP A 124 13.57 10.80 8.20
CA ASP A 124 12.94 10.48 9.48
C ASP A 124 12.35 9.07 9.44
N SER A 125 11.62 8.74 8.36
CA SER A 125 11.15 7.37 8.13
C SER A 125 12.20 6.48 7.46
N GLY A 126 13.18 7.05 6.76
CA GLY A 126 14.12 6.33 5.90
C GLY A 126 13.46 5.75 4.63
N THR A 127 12.32 6.28 4.21
CA THR A 127 11.61 5.87 3.00
C THR A 127 11.86 6.83 1.85
N VAL A 128 11.60 6.39 0.62
CA VAL A 128 11.51 7.29 -0.53
C VAL A 128 10.04 7.58 -0.77
N GLU A 129 9.69 8.86 -0.75
CA GLU A 129 8.34 9.35 -0.99
C GLU A 129 8.17 9.71 -2.46
N HIS A 130 7.13 9.17 -3.07
CA HIS A 130 6.78 9.44 -4.45
C HIS A 130 5.42 10.11 -4.54
N VAL A 131 5.33 11.13 -5.39
CA VAL A 131 4.09 11.83 -5.70
C VAL A 131 3.50 11.20 -6.96
N VAL A 132 2.29 10.69 -6.83
CA VAL A 132 1.58 9.99 -7.90
C VAL A 132 0.31 10.75 -8.23
N ASP A 133 0.27 11.33 -9.42
CA ASP A 133 -0.95 11.92 -9.98
C ASP A 133 -1.89 10.81 -10.46
N VAL A 134 -3.10 10.79 -9.90
CA VAL A 134 -4.14 9.85 -10.26
C VAL A 134 -5.24 10.58 -11.00
N GLU A 135 -5.42 10.23 -12.27
CA GLU A 135 -6.61 10.62 -13.04
C GLU A 135 -7.78 9.73 -12.61
N GLY A 136 -8.47 10.12 -11.53
CA GLY A 136 -9.68 9.43 -11.09
C GLY A 136 -10.83 9.60 -12.07
N ALA A 137 -11.85 8.73 -11.96
CA ALA A 137 -13.00 8.75 -12.85
C ALA A 137 -13.86 10.02 -12.73
N ARG A 138 -13.81 10.68 -11.55
CA ARG A 138 -14.57 11.90 -11.22
C ARG A 138 -13.68 13.11 -10.99
N GLU A 139 -12.58 12.92 -10.29
CA GLU A 139 -11.63 13.99 -9.96
C GLU A 139 -10.20 13.45 -10.00
N ALA A 140 -9.27 14.33 -10.37
CA ALA A 140 -7.85 14.05 -10.25
C ALA A 140 -7.39 14.34 -8.82
N TYR A 141 -6.60 13.43 -8.26
CA TYR A 141 -6.03 13.58 -6.92
C TYR A 141 -4.59 13.07 -6.89
N VAL A 142 -3.91 13.39 -5.81
CA VAL A 142 -2.49 13.09 -5.62
C VAL A 142 -2.31 12.14 -4.46
N LEU A 143 -1.56 11.06 -4.70
CA LEU A 143 -1.11 10.13 -3.67
C LEU A 143 0.36 10.39 -3.35
N LEU A 144 0.66 10.50 -2.06
CA LEU A 144 2.00 10.37 -1.53
C LEU A 144 2.23 8.91 -1.14
N VAL A 145 3.16 8.25 -1.83
CA VAL A 145 3.48 6.84 -1.67
C VAL A 145 4.86 6.70 -1.06
N SER A 146 4.94 6.19 0.17
CA SER A 146 6.21 5.95 0.85
C SER A 146 6.69 4.53 0.57
N VAL A 147 7.92 4.41 0.05
CA VAL A 147 8.54 3.15 -0.38
C VAL A 147 9.77 2.85 0.47
N ARG A 148 9.84 1.64 1.01
CA ARG A 148 11.05 1.08 1.60
C ARG A 148 11.85 0.36 0.52
N GLU A 149 12.82 1.06 -0.07
CA GLU A 149 13.63 0.52 -1.18
C GLU A 149 14.37 -0.76 -0.80
N ALA A 150 14.93 -0.83 0.41
CA ALA A 150 15.63 -2.02 0.90
C ALA A 150 14.77 -3.30 0.92
N LEU A 151 13.43 -3.14 0.93
CA LEU A 151 12.46 -4.24 0.88
C LEU A 151 11.68 -4.30 -0.43
N ASN A 152 11.91 -3.34 -1.35
CA ASN A 152 11.10 -3.11 -2.54
C ASN A 152 9.59 -3.13 -2.25
N ARG A 153 9.16 -2.31 -1.27
CA ARG A 153 7.80 -2.37 -0.71
C ARG A 153 7.21 -0.99 -0.47
N ILE A 154 5.96 -0.82 -0.86
CA ILE A 154 5.12 0.32 -0.44
C ILE A 154 4.67 0.08 0.99
N VAL A 155 5.00 1.01 1.89
CA VAL A 155 4.70 0.87 3.32
C VAL A 155 3.56 1.77 3.79
N ARG A 156 3.33 2.89 3.09
CA ARG A 156 2.32 3.88 3.42
C ARG A 156 1.83 4.61 2.17
N ILE A 157 0.53 4.90 2.13
CA ILE A 157 -0.07 5.73 1.08
C ILE A 157 -0.93 6.80 1.76
N LYS A 158 -0.80 8.05 1.34
CA LYS A 158 -1.59 9.17 1.84
C LYS A 158 -2.14 9.99 0.68
N ARG A 159 -3.45 10.21 0.65
CA ARG A 159 -4.06 11.17 -0.27
C ARG A 159 -3.78 12.60 0.20
N LEU A 160 -3.37 13.48 -0.72
CA LEU A 160 -2.99 14.87 -0.40
C LEU A 160 -4.09 15.90 -0.66
N ASN A 161 -5.01 15.63 -1.60
CA ASN A 161 -6.12 16.51 -2.00
C ASN A 161 -7.37 15.74 -2.41
#